data_AF-A0A8T3PVC3-F1
#
_entry.id   AF-A0A8T3PVC3-F1
#
_cell.length_a   1.000
_cell.length_b   1.000
_cell.length_c   1.000
_cell.angle_alpha   90.00
_cell.angle_beta   90.00
_cell.angle_gamma   90.00
#
_symmetry.space_group_name_H-M   'P 1'
#
loop_
_entity.id
_entity.type
_entity.pdbx_description
1 polymer ?
#
loop_
_entity_poly.entity_id
_entity_poly.type
_entity_poly.pdbx_seq_one_letter_code
_entity_poly.pdbx_strand_id
1 'polypeptide(L)' 'MGRHERVARLWGAADAVREAAGAIRPPAAALLIVDPLGTARQAIGDEAVERALAEGRAMDPEAVVAYAHADAPTAVAQ' A
#
# COMPACT_ATOMS: atom_id res chain seq x y z
N MET A 1 7.36 -9.50 -10.28
CA MET A 1 6.35 -9.92 -9.28
C MET A 1 6.33 -9.00 -8.04
N GLY A 2 7.46 -8.53 -7.49
CA GLY A 2 7.48 -7.72 -6.25
C GLY A 2 6.68 -6.40 -6.22
N ARG A 3 6.49 -5.71 -7.36
CA ARG A 3 5.79 -4.40 -7.38
C ARG A 3 4.31 -4.52 -6.95
N HIS A 4 3.62 -5.58 -7.34
CA HIS A 4 2.19 -5.75 -7.02
C HIS A 4 1.99 -6.11 -5.54
N GLU A 5 2.86 -6.94 -4.99
CA GLU A 5 2.88 -7.28 -3.56
C GLU A 5 3.19 -6.04 -2.71
N ARG A 6 4.15 -5.21 -3.15
CA ARG A 6 4.46 -3.93 -2.50
C ARG A 6 3.28 -2.96 -2.52
N VAL A 7 2.59 -2.86 -3.66
CA VAL A 7 1.37 -2.04 -3.79
C VAL A 7 0.32 -2.48 -2.79
N ALA A 8 0.04 -3.79 -2.72
CA ALA A 8 -0.93 -4.35 -1.77
C ALA A 8 -0.52 -4.07 -0.31
N ARG A 9 0.76 -4.26 0.03
CA ARG A 9 1.28 -4.02 1.38
C ARG A 9 1.18 -2.55 1.80
N LEU A 10 1.61 -1.63 0.95
CA LEU A 10 1.48 -0.20 1.23
C LEU A 10 0.02 0.26 1.28
N TRP A 11 -0.86 -0.36 0.49
CA TRP A 11 -2.28 -0.05 0.55
C TRP A 11 -2.89 -0.46 1.89
N GLY A 12 -2.60 -1.67 2.37
CA GLY A 12 -3.07 -2.15 3.67
C GLY A 12 -2.57 -1.28 4.84
N ALA A 13 -1.29 -0.90 4.79
CA ALA A 13 -0.69 0.01 5.75
C ALA A 13 -1.36 1.40 5.75
N ALA A 14 -1.55 1.99 4.56
CA ALA A 14 -2.19 3.30 4.43
C ALA A 14 -3.66 3.29 4.88
N ASP A 15 -4.35 2.15 4.73
CA ASP A 15 -5.71 1.97 5.20
C ASP A 15 -5.77 1.94 6.73
N ALA A 16 -4.90 1.15 7.38
CA ALA A 16 -4.79 1.11 8.84
C ALA A 16 -4.46 2.48 9.45
N VAL A 17 -3.51 3.23 8.86
CA VAL A 17 -3.14 4.57 9.34
C VAL A 17 -4.33 5.55 9.23
N ARG A 18 -5.11 5.49 8.14
CA ARG A 18 -6.28 6.35 7.98
C ARG A 18 -7.37 6.01 8.99
N GLU A 19 -7.64 4.72 9.18
CA GLU A 19 -8.60 4.25 10.19
C GLU A 19 -8.20 4.74 11.59
N ALA A 20 -6.94 4.55 11.98
CA ALA A 20 -6.42 4.99 13.27
C ALA A 20 -6.47 6.52 13.46
N ALA A 21 -6.23 7.28 12.39
CA ALA A 21 -6.29 8.74 12.41
C ALA A 21 -7.72 9.31 12.34
N GLY A 22 -8.75 8.47 12.18
CA GLY A 22 -10.13 8.91 11.91
C GLY A 22 -10.26 9.65 10.56
N ALA A 23 -9.32 9.44 9.65
CA ALA A 23 -9.25 10.16 8.38
C ALA A 23 -10.24 9.56 7.37
N ILE A 24 -11.30 10.32 7.09
CA ILE A 24 -12.26 9.95 6.04
C ILE A 24 -11.67 10.31 4.68
N ARG A 25 -11.62 9.33 3.77
CA ARG A 25 -11.29 9.57 2.36
C ARG A 25 -12.53 10.16 1.66
N PRO A 26 -12.50 11.42 1.16
CA PRO A 26 -13.63 11.95 0.42
C PRO A 26 -13.91 11.10 -0.84
N PRO A 27 -15.18 10.89 -1.23
CA PRO A 27 -15.51 10.08 -2.41
C PRO A 27 -14.79 10.54 -3.69
N ALA A 28 -14.63 11.87 -3.86
CA ALA A 28 -13.89 12.44 -4.99
C ALA A 28 -12.40 12.02 -5.02
N ALA A 29 -11.78 11.79 -3.86
CA ALA A 29 -10.39 11.33 -3.80
C ALA A 29 -10.24 9.86 -4.20
N ALA A 30 -11.30 9.05 -4.08
CA ALA A 30 -11.31 7.68 -4.58
C ALA A 30 -11.30 7.63 -6.12
N LEU A 31 -11.90 8.62 -6.79
CA LEU A 31 -11.92 8.73 -8.26
C LEU A 31 -10.55 9.11 -8.86
N LEU A 32 -9.64 9.66 -8.05
CA LEU A 32 -8.30 10.06 -8.50
C LEU A 32 -7.30 8.88 -8.55
N ILE A 33 -7.67 7.71 -8.03
CA ILE A 33 -6.78 6.55 -7.94
C ILE A 33 -7.35 5.43 -8.82
N VAL A 34 -6.62 5.09 -9.90
CA VAL A 34 -6.90 3.89 -10.71
C VAL A 34 -6.72 2.66 -9.82
N ASP A 35 -7.72 1.77 -9.79
CA ASP A 35 -7.80 0.60 -8.88
C ASP A 35 -6.50 -0.23 -8.86
N PRO A 36 -5.63 0.02 -7.87
CA PRO A 36 -4.30 -0.58 -7.86
C PRO A 36 -4.35 -2.00 -7.31
N LEU A 37 -5.36 -2.31 -6.46
CA LEU A 37 -5.58 -3.65 -5.95
C LEU A 37 -6.21 -4.55 -7.00
N GLY A 38 -7.15 -4.06 -7.81
CA GLY A 38 -7.67 -4.80 -8.96
C GLY A 38 -6.56 -5.16 -9.95
N THR A 39 -5.68 -4.21 -10.25
CA THR A 39 -4.49 -4.46 -11.09
C THR A 39 -3.54 -5.49 -10.46
N ALA A 40 -3.32 -5.43 -9.14
CA ALA A 40 -2.49 -6.40 -8.44
C ALA A 40 -3.12 -7.80 -8.46
N ARG A 41 -4.43 -7.92 -8.21
CA ARG A 41 -5.15 -9.20 -8.22
C ARG A 41 -5.06 -9.89 -9.58
N GLN A 42 -5.19 -9.13 -10.67
CA GLN A 42 -4.99 -9.66 -12.02
C GLN A 42 -3.57 -10.19 -12.26
N ALA A 43 -2.56 -9.63 -11.59
CA ALA A 43 -1.16 -9.96 -11.82
C ALA A 43 -0.62 -11.08 -10.91
N ILE A 44 -1.04 -11.13 -9.64
CA ILE A 44 -0.49 -12.07 -8.64
C ILE A 44 -1.55 -12.94 -7.94
N GLY A 45 -2.83 -12.77 -8.29
CA GLY A 45 -3.94 -13.50 -7.69
C GLY A 45 -4.43 -12.92 -6.36
N ASP A 46 -5.64 -13.30 -5.98
CA ASP A 46 -6.32 -12.76 -4.79
C ASP A 46 -5.60 -13.13 -3.50
N GLU A 47 -5.23 -14.39 -3.32
CA GLU A 47 -4.57 -14.86 -2.09
C GLU A 47 -3.26 -14.12 -1.80
N ALA A 48 -2.47 -13.83 -2.84
CA ALA A 48 -1.23 -13.08 -2.68
C ALA A 48 -1.48 -11.61 -2.32
N VAL A 49 -2.52 -11.00 -2.90
CA VAL A 49 -2.93 -9.64 -2.56
C VAL A 49 -3.46 -9.55 -1.14
N GLU A 50 -4.35 -10.46 -0.72
CA GLU A 50 -4.92 -10.46 0.63
C GLU A 50 -3.87 -10.69 1.71
N ARG A 51 -2.92 -11.59 1.46
CA ARG A 51 -1.77 -11.79 2.36
C ARG A 51 -0.93 -10.51 2.48
N ALA A 52 -0.56 -9.90 1.35
CA ALA A 52 0.25 -8.67 1.38
C ALA A 52 -0.52 -7.49 2.02
N LEU A 53 -1.83 -7.37 1.79
CA LEU A 53 -2.69 -6.40 2.46
C LEU A 53 -2.70 -6.59 3.98
N ALA A 54 -2.87 -7.83 4.44
CA ALA A 54 -2.87 -8.17 5.86
C ALA A 54 -1.52 -7.87 6.52
N GLU A 55 -0.41 -8.23 5.86
CA GLU A 55 0.94 -7.88 6.30
C GLU A 55 1.10 -6.36 6.46
N GLY A 56 0.61 -5.58 5.49
CA GLY A 56 0.67 -4.12 5.53
C GLY A 56 -0.17 -3.52 6.66
N ARG A 57 -1.39 -4.02 6.86
CA ARG A 57 -2.28 -3.57 7.95
C ARG A 57 -1.69 -3.83 9.34
N ALA A 58 -0.86 -4.87 9.48
CA ALA A 58 -0.24 -5.25 10.74
C ALA A 58 1.04 -4.45 11.08
N MET A 59 1.54 -3.62 10.16
CA MET A 59 2.73 -2.80 10.40
C MET A 59 2.43 -1.63 11.34
N ASP A 60 3.37 -1.36 12.24
CA ASP A 60 3.40 -0.09 12.97
C ASP A 60 3.79 1.09 12.04
N PRO A 61 3.45 2.34 12.38
CA PRO A 61 3.70 3.50 11.52
C PRO A 61 5.16 3.69 11.12
N GLU A 62 6.10 3.46 12.04
CA GLU A 62 7.54 3.55 11.79
C GLU A 62 8.00 2.51 10.76
N ALA A 63 7.52 1.27 10.87
CA ALA A 63 7.78 0.20 9.93
C ALA A 63 7.18 0.51 8.55
N VAL A 64 5.98 1.12 8.49
CA VAL A 64 5.38 1.56 7.22
C VAL A 64 6.26 2.59 6.52
N VAL A 65 6.77 3.59 7.25
CA VAL A 65 7.68 4.61 6.70
C VAL A 65 8.97 3.96 6.20
N ALA A 66 9.61 3.13 7.03
CA ALA A 66 10.83 2.43 6.63
C ALA A 66 10.62 1.56 5.38
N TYR A 67 9.51 0.81 5.32
CA TYR A 67 9.14 -0.03 4.18
C TYR A 67 8.86 0.79 2.91
N ALA A 68 8.23 1.96 3.05
CA ALA A 68 7.99 2.88 1.94
C ALA A 68 9.29 3.42 1.33
N HIS A 69 10.33 3.60 2.14
CA HIS A 69 11.64 4.08 1.71
C HIS A 69 12.60 2.98 1.23
N ALA A 70 12.43 1.74 1.66
CA ALA A 70 13.32 0.62 1.32
C ALA A 70 13.44 0.30 -0.19
N ASP A 71 12.52 0.81 -1.01
CA ASP A 71 12.44 0.58 -2.45
C ASP A 71 12.44 1.89 -3.27
N ALA A 72 12.61 3.04 -2.60
CA ALA A 72 12.97 4.25 -3.31
C ALA A 72 14.42 4.07 -3.77
N PRO A 73 14.76 4.23 -5.07
CA PRO A 73 16.15 4.50 -5.40
C PRO A 73 16.58 5.65 -4.50
N THR A 74 17.73 5.53 -3.84
CA THR A 74 18.37 6.65 -3.17
C THR A 74 18.53 7.76 -4.20
N ALA A 75 17.54 8.64 -4.29
CA ALA A 75 17.63 9.90 -5.01
C ALA A 75 18.44 10.83 -4.12
N VAL A 76 19.73 10.52 -4.01
CA VAL A 76 20.77 11.44 -3.61
C VAL A 76 21.81 11.37 -4.72
N ALA A 77 22.09 12.54 -5.32
CA ALA A 77 22.86 12.83 -6.53
C ALA A 77 22.08 12.59 -7.85
N GLN A 78 21.82 13.58 -8.72
CA GLN A 78 22.41 14.90 -8.94
C GLN A 78 21.35 15.94 -9.34
#